data_AF-A0A831KAW7-F1
#
_entry.id   AF-A0A831KAW7-F1
#
_cell.length_a   1.000
_cell.length_b   1.000
_cell.length_c   1.000
_cell.angle_alpha   90.00
_cell.angle_beta   90.00
_cell.angle_gamma   90.00
#
_symmetry.space_group_name_H-M   'P 1'
#
loop_
_entity.id
_entity.type
_entity.pdbx_description
1 polymer ?
#
loop_
_entity_poly.entity_id
_entity_poly.type
_entity_poly.pdbx_seq_one_letter_code
_entity_poly.pdbx_strand_id
1 'polypeptide(L)' 'WAHMTVHGVLHLLGYDHTGEEQARVMEGLETKILDALGYPDPYGGHDVHER' A
#
# COMPACT_ATOMS: atom_id res chain seq x y z
N TRP A 1 3.84 5.94 9.67
CA TRP A 1 5.14 5.24 9.68
C TRP A 1 5.04 3.87 9.00
N ALA A 2 4.03 3.05 9.31
CA ALA A 2 3.87 1.70 8.73
C ALA A 2 3.85 1.70 7.20
N HIS A 3 3.07 2.58 6.57
CA HIS A 3 3.06 2.75 5.11
C HIS A 3 4.46 3.04 4.54
N MET A 4 5.22 3.97 5.12
CA MET A 4 6.59 4.27 4.67
C MET A 4 7.57 3.10 4.85
N THR A 5 7.38 2.27 5.88
CA THR A 5 8.17 1.04 6.06
C THR A 5 7.83 0.01 4.98
N VAL A 6 6.55 -0.26 4.73
CA VAL A 6 6.10 -1.19 3.68
C VAL A 6 6.56 -0.70 2.30
N HIS A 7 6.31 0.57 2.01
CA HIS A 7 6.73 1.25 0.78
C HIS A 7 8.25 1.13 0.53
N GLY A 8 9.06 1.45 1.55
CA GLY A 8 10.51 1.31 1.45
C GLY A 8 10.96 -0.13 1.22
N VAL A 9 10.32 -1.11 1.86
CA VAL A 9 10.61 -2.54 1.62
C VAL A 9 10.23 -2.96 0.21
N LEU A 10 9.09 -2.51 -0.31
CA LEU A 10 8.68 -2.80 -1.70
C LEU A 10 9.68 -2.23 -2.70
N HIS A 11 10.20 -1.02 -2.47
CA HIS A 11 11.29 -0.48 -3.29
C HIS A 11 12.57 -1.33 -3.22
N LEU A 12 12.96 -1.81 -2.03
CA LEU A 12 14.12 -2.71 -1.90
C LEU A 12 13.92 -4.06 -2.60
N LEU A 13 12.67 -4.51 -2.76
CA LEU A 13 12.30 -5.71 -3.50
C LEU A 13 12.16 -5.46 -5.02
N GLY A 14 12.37 -4.23 -5.48
CA GLY A 14 12.34 -3.87 -6.91
C GLY A 14 10.97 -3.47 -7.44
N TYR A 15 9.98 -3.25 -6.58
CA TYR A 15 8.75 -2.58 -6.97
C TYR A 15 9.00 -1.08 -7.10
N ASP A 16 8.33 -0.46 -8.07
CA ASP A 16 8.43 0.97 -8.34
C ASP A 16 7.05 1.50 -8.74
N HIS A 17 6.90 2.81 -8.77
CA HIS A 17 5.66 3.50 -9.11
C HIS A 17 5.92 4.65 -10.10
N THR A 18 6.99 4.59 -10.89
CA THR A 18 7.31 5.62 -11.90
C THR A 18 6.33 5.65 -13.08
N GLY A 19 5.59 4.57 -13.30
CA GLY A 19 4.52 4.48 -14.31
C GLY A 19 3.22 3.95 -13.71
N GLU A 20 2.09 4.24 -14.37
CA GLU A 20 0.76 3.92 -13.84
C GLU A 20 0.54 2.43 -13.55
N GLU A 21 1.04 1.54 -14.41
CA GLU A 21 0.88 0.10 -14.20
C GLU A 21 1.69 -0.40 -13.00
N GLN A 22 2.92 0.10 -12.87
CA GLN A 22 3.81 -0.26 -11.76
C GLN A 22 3.26 0.29 -10.44
N ALA A 23 2.76 1.54 -10.45
CA ALA A 23 2.06 2.16 -9.34
C ALA A 23 0.86 1.30 -8.92
N ARG A 24 -0.04 0.93 -9.83
CA ARG A 24 -1.20 0.07 -9.51
C ARG A 24 -0.79 -1.25 -8.84
N VAL A 25 0.30 -1.86 -9.27
CA VAL A 25 0.83 -3.08 -8.65
C VAL A 25 1.37 -2.81 -7.24
N MET A 26 2.21 -1.78 -7.09
CA MET A 26 2.84 -1.43 -5.81
C MET A 26 1.80 -0.98 -4.79
N GLU A 27 0.93 -0.04 -5.15
CA GLU A 27 -0.17 0.46 -4.32
C GLU A 27 -1.08 -0.69 -3.84
N GLY A 28 -1.42 -1.62 -4.73
CA GLY A 28 -2.24 -2.79 -4.38
C GLY A 28 -1.56 -3.74 -3.40
N LEU A 29 -0.22 -3.85 -3.44
CA LEU A 29 0.53 -4.61 -2.43
C LEU A 29 0.60 -3.85 -1.11
N GLU A 30 0.82 -2.54 -1.14
CA GLU A 30 0.82 -1.70 0.05
C GLU A 30 -0.49 -1.78 0.82
N THR A 31 -1.64 -1.65 0.14
CA THR A 31 -2.96 -1.78 0.76
C THR A 31 -3.15 -3.17 1.38
N LYS A 32 -2.82 -4.25 0.66
CA LYS A 32 -2.97 -5.63 1.18
C LYS A 32 -2.09 -5.90 2.39
N ILE A 33 -0.85 -5.41 2.38
CA ILE A 33 0.09 -5.63 3.48
C ILE A 33 -0.34 -4.81 4.70
N LEU A 34 -0.77 -3.56 4.50
CA LEU A 34 -1.21 -2.70 5.61
C LEU A 34 -2.50 -3.21 6.24
N ASP A 35 -3.46 -3.67 5.43
CA ASP A 35 -4.69 -4.32 5.91
C ASP A 35 -4.37 -5.57 6.76
N ALA A 36 -3.49 -6.45 6.27
CA ALA A 36 -3.04 -7.63 7.01
C ALA A 36 -2.30 -7.30 8.33
N LEU A 37 -1.69 -6.12 8.42
CA LEU A 37 -1.03 -5.61 9.62
C LEU A 37 -1.97 -4.79 10.53
N GLY A 38 -3.24 -4.60 10.15
CA GLY A 38 -4.24 -3.83 10.89
C GLY A 38 -4.09 -2.31 10.75
N TYR A 39 -3.41 -1.82 9.71
CA TYR A 39 -3.30 -0.41 9.38
C TYR A 39 -4.34 -0.01 8.32
N PRO A 40 -4.88 1.22 8.40
CA PRO A 40 -5.81 1.72 7.40
C PRO A 40 -5.13 1.86 6.03
N ASP A 41 -5.95 1.80 4.97
CA ASP A 41 -5.51 2.01 3.60
C ASP A 41 -4.93 3.42 3.41
N PRO A 42 -3.65 3.56 3.03
CA PRO A 42 -2.98 4.85 2.89
C PRO A 42 -3.52 5.67 1.71
N TYR A 43 -4.19 5.04 0.74
CA TYR A 43 -4.78 5.71 -0.42
C TYR A 43 -6.20 6.23 -0.16
N GLY A 44 -6.67 6.14 1.08
CA GLY A 44 -7.97 6.69 1.46
C GLY A 44 -9.11 5.86 0.89
N GLY A 45 -9.06 4.54 1.08
CA GLY A 45 -10.25 3.70 0.99
C GLY A 45 -11.36 4.35 1.82
N HIS A 46 -12.37 4.87 1.12
CA HIS A 46 -13.63 5.37 1.67
C HIS A 46 -14.00 4.54 2.90
N ASP A 47 -14.17 5.20 4.05
CA ASP A 47 -14.59 4.56 5.30
C ASP A 47 -15.75 3.59 5.05
N VAL A 48 -15.45 2.30 4.91
CA VAL A 48 -16.41 1.21 5.08
C VAL A 48 -16.20 0.62 6.46
N HIS A 49 -16.27 1.48 7.47
CA HIS A 49 -16.73 1.04 8.77
C HIS A 49 -18.26 1.12 8.79
N GLU A 50 -18.91 0.23 8.02
CA GLU A 50 -20.28 -0.16 8.30
C GLU A 50 -20.30 -1.49 9.06
N ARG A 51 -20.34 -1.32 10.39
CA ARG A 51 -20.80 -2.25 11.45
C ARG A 51 -19.91 -3.44 11.80
#